data_AF-A0A531MF69-F1
#
_entry.id   AF-A0A531MF69-F1
#
_cell.length_a   1.000
_cell.length_b   1.000
_cell.length_c   1.000
_cell.angle_alpha   90.00
_cell.angle_beta   90.00
_cell.angle_gamma   90.00
#
_symmetry.space_group_name_H-M   'P 1'
#
loop_
_entity.id
_entity.type
_entity.pdbx_description
1 polymer ?
#
loop_
_entity_poly.entity_id
_entity_poly.type
_entity_poly.pdbx_seq_one_letter_code
_entity_poly.pdbx_strand_id
1 'polypeptide(L)'
;STLLSAHVLNVSAAGMSAYADDPGNFWRWLLERGLATPEQAPVYAPRSLYARYLKELLDDLETRERETRRLRLIREESLSISPTASGVEVALANGTSVVAHLAVLATGHDEQPAQGHAIRMGSEADTALDPDSRIVVLGTGLSMVDAFLSLEQRGHRGDIIAVSRRGLLPSPHRKGNPIKLDVADIPLGTQLSYFVGWFRDLIRENQKAGVDWRDVVDAGLLV
;
A
#
# COMPACT_ATOMS: atom_id res chain seq x y z
N SER A 1 7.07 7.07 -3.79
CA SER A 1 6.93 5.88 -4.65
C SER A 1 8.31 5.53 -5.18
N THR A 2 8.71 4.26 -5.11
CA THR A 2 10.03 3.81 -5.56
C THR A 2 10.05 3.66 -7.08
N LEU A 3 11.07 4.18 -7.75
CA LEU A 3 11.20 4.11 -9.21
C LEU A 3 11.60 2.72 -9.73
N LEU A 4 12.02 1.84 -8.82
CA LEU A 4 12.41 0.46 -9.07
C LEU A 4 11.24 -0.40 -9.55
N SER A 5 11.36 -0.98 -10.75
CA SER A 5 10.37 -1.91 -11.30
C SER A 5 10.23 -3.20 -10.47
N ALA A 6 11.30 -3.61 -9.79
CA ALA A 6 11.31 -4.77 -8.93
C ALA A 6 10.45 -4.61 -7.66
N HIS A 7 10.10 -3.37 -7.28
CA HIS A 7 9.20 -3.10 -6.16
C HIS A 7 7.76 -3.25 -6.62
N VAL A 8 7.25 -4.47 -6.52
CA VAL A 8 5.91 -4.84 -6.94
C VAL A 8 4.87 -4.60 -5.84
N LEU A 9 3.60 -4.54 -6.24
CA LEU A 9 2.46 -4.54 -5.32
C LEU A 9 2.41 -5.85 -4.51
N ASN A 10 1.90 -5.78 -3.29
CA ASN A 10 1.71 -6.94 -2.42
C ASN A 10 0.38 -7.67 -2.68
N VAL A 11 -0.46 -7.09 -3.54
CA VAL A 11 -1.74 -7.65 -4.00
C VAL A 11 -1.66 -7.72 -5.52
N SER A 12 -2.31 -8.72 -6.11
CA SER A 12 -2.39 -8.82 -7.56
C SER A 12 -3.10 -7.59 -8.15
N ALA A 13 -2.74 -7.19 -9.37
CA ALA A 13 -3.35 -6.05 -10.04
C ALA A 13 -4.86 -6.20 -10.26
N ALA A 14 -5.37 -7.45 -10.29
CA ALA A 14 -6.80 -7.74 -10.37
C ALA A 14 -7.57 -7.47 -9.07
N GLY A 15 -6.88 -7.42 -7.93
CA GLY A 15 -7.45 -7.10 -6.61
C GLY A 15 -7.17 -5.66 -6.17
N MET A 16 -6.81 -4.78 -7.10
CA MET A 16 -6.46 -3.39 -6.80
C MET A 16 -7.31 -2.45 -7.67
N SER A 17 -7.87 -1.41 -7.07
CA SER A 17 -8.58 -0.33 -7.78
C SER A 17 -8.58 0.94 -6.95
N ALA A 18 -8.75 2.10 -7.60
CA ALA A 18 -9.06 3.35 -6.91
C ALA A 18 -10.57 3.52 -6.64
N TYR A 19 -11.41 2.70 -7.28
CA TYR A 19 -12.87 2.78 -7.23
C TYR A 19 -13.44 1.54 -6.54
N ALA A 20 -14.18 1.74 -5.44
CA ALA A 20 -14.81 0.65 -4.71
C ALA A 20 -15.93 -0.04 -5.51
N ASP A 21 -16.62 0.72 -6.36
CA ASP A 21 -17.68 0.25 -7.26
C ASP A 21 -17.14 -0.32 -8.58
N ASP A 22 -15.84 -0.18 -8.85
CA ASP A 22 -15.18 -0.75 -10.03
C ASP A 22 -13.86 -1.45 -9.66
N PRO A 23 -13.89 -2.64 -9.02
CA PRO A 23 -12.69 -3.36 -8.57
C PRO A 23 -11.73 -3.75 -9.70
N GLY A 24 -12.20 -3.81 -10.95
CA GLY A 24 -11.39 -4.19 -12.11
C GLY A 24 -10.66 -3.02 -12.79
N ASN A 25 -10.79 -1.80 -12.28
CA ASN A 25 -10.34 -0.59 -12.99
C ASN A 25 -8.85 -0.59 -13.31
N PHE A 26 -7.99 -0.89 -12.33
CA PHE A 26 -6.54 -0.89 -12.54
C PHE A 26 -6.09 -2.02 -13.47
N TRP A 27 -6.72 -3.20 -13.37
CA TRP A 27 -6.42 -4.32 -14.27
C TRP A 27 -6.73 -3.99 -15.73
N ARG A 28 -7.90 -3.38 -16.00
CA ARG A 28 -8.23 -2.89 -17.35
C ARG A 28 -7.23 -1.86 -17.83
N TRP A 29 -6.85 -0.91 -16.98
CA TRP A 29 -5.85 0.12 -17.31
C TRP A 29 -4.50 -0.50 -17.74
N LEU A 30 -4.05 -1.58 -17.10
CA LEU A 30 -2.83 -2.30 -17.50
C LEU A 30 -2.97 -2.98 -18.87
N LEU A 31 -4.09 -3.65 -19.11
CA LEU A 31 -4.37 -4.36 -20.36
C LEU A 31 -4.45 -3.38 -21.55
N GLU A 32 -5.17 -2.28 -21.40
CA GLU A 32 -5.34 -1.24 -22.43
C GLU A 32 -4.01 -0.61 -22.87
N ARG A 33 -2.99 -0.66 -21.99
CA ARG A 33 -1.65 -0.11 -22.26
C ARG A 33 -0.65 -1.17 -22.71
N GLY A 34 -1.07 -2.43 -22.86
CA GLY A 34 -0.19 -3.55 -23.19
C GLY A 34 0.87 -3.81 -22.12
N LEU A 35 0.64 -3.37 -20.89
CA LEU A 35 1.56 -3.55 -19.75
C LEU A 35 1.35 -4.92 -19.07
N ALA A 36 0.28 -5.62 -19.41
CA ALA A 36 -0.01 -6.99 -19.04
C ALA A 36 -0.86 -7.65 -20.13
N THR A 37 -0.89 -8.98 -20.14
CA THR A 37 -1.85 -9.77 -20.92
C THR A 37 -2.71 -10.64 -19.99
N PRO A 38 -3.93 -11.03 -20.40
CA PRO A 38 -4.82 -11.86 -19.58
C PRO A 38 -4.18 -13.17 -19.10
N GLU A 39 -3.31 -13.76 -19.92
CA GLU A 39 -2.66 -15.05 -19.68
C GLU A 39 -1.57 -14.96 -18.58
N GLN A 40 -1.09 -13.75 -18.27
CA GLN A 40 -0.06 -13.52 -17.26
C GLN A 40 -0.61 -13.50 -15.82
N ALA A 41 -1.92 -13.60 -15.62
CA ALA A 41 -2.51 -13.53 -14.29
C ALA A 41 -2.05 -14.70 -13.36
N PRO A 42 -1.82 -14.44 -12.06
CA PRO A 42 -1.89 -13.13 -11.40
C PRO A 42 -0.64 -12.28 -11.69
N VAL A 43 -0.85 -10.98 -11.94
CA VAL A 43 0.22 -10.00 -12.16
C VAL A 43 0.40 -9.14 -10.92
N TYR A 44 1.62 -9.07 -10.40
CA TYR A 44 2.00 -8.13 -9.34
C TYR A 44 2.74 -6.96 -10.00
N ALA A 45 1.99 -5.92 -10.34
CA ALA A 45 2.54 -4.79 -11.08
C ALA A 45 3.53 -3.99 -10.22
N PRO A 46 4.57 -3.37 -10.82
CA PRO A 46 5.41 -2.40 -10.13
C PRO A 46 4.57 -1.31 -9.44
N ARG A 47 4.93 -0.92 -8.20
CA ARG A 47 4.28 0.17 -7.45
C ARG A 47 4.34 1.50 -8.20
N SER A 48 5.35 1.69 -9.05
CA SER A 48 5.46 2.86 -9.93
C SER A 48 4.37 2.91 -11.00
N LEU A 49 3.90 1.77 -11.51
CA LEU A 49 2.76 1.71 -12.43
C LEU A 49 1.46 2.05 -11.73
N TYR A 50 1.26 1.56 -10.50
CA TYR A 50 0.08 1.93 -9.71
C TYR A 50 0.07 3.43 -9.37
N ALA A 51 1.22 4.00 -9.02
CA ALA A 51 1.35 5.45 -8.82
C ALA A 51 1.04 6.25 -10.10
N ARG A 52 1.48 5.76 -11.26
CA ARG A 52 1.13 6.36 -12.56
C ARG A 52 -0.37 6.31 -12.81
N TYR A 53 -0.98 5.15 -12.59
CA TYR A 53 -2.43 4.97 -12.70
C TYR A 53 -3.20 5.98 -11.83
N LEU A 54 -2.87 6.09 -10.54
CA LEU A 54 -3.51 7.07 -9.64
C LEU A 54 -3.31 8.52 -10.10
N LYS A 55 -2.13 8.84 -10.62
CA LYS A 55 -1.84 10.17 -11.15
C LYS A 55 -2.72 10.48 -12.36
N GLU A 56 -2.83 9.55 -13.32
CA GLU A 56 -3.68 9.73 -14.50
C GLU A 56 -5.16 9.93 -14.11
N LEU A 57 -5.66 9.18 -13.12
CA LEU A 57 -7.03 9.39 -12.61
C LEU A 57 -7.22 10.78 -12.00
N LEU A 58 -6.23 11.29 -11.27
CA LEU A 58 -6.29 12.63 -10.68
C LEU A 58 -6.22 13.72 -11.77
N ASP A 59 -5.33 13.55 -12.75
CA ASP A 59 -5.16 14.48 -13.87
C ASP A 59 -6.47 14.55 -14.71
N ASP A 60 -7.13 13.41 -14.93
CA ASP A 60 -8.44 13.33 -15.60
C ASP A 60 -9.54 14.02 -14.78
N LEU A 61 -9.57 13.80 -13.47
CA LEU A 61 -10.56 14.42 -12.58
C LEU A 61 -10.37 15.94 -12.52
N GLU A 62 -9.13 16.43 -12.42
CA GLU A 62 -8.81 17.85 -12.46
C GLU A 62 -9.27 18.49 -13.77
N THR A 63 -9.07 17.79 -14.89
CA THR A 63 -9.51 18.26 -16.21
C THR A 63 -11.04 18.38 -16.28
N ARG A 64 -11.77 17.37 -15.81
CA ARG A 64 -13.25 17.35 -15.81
C ARG A 64 -13.86 18.41 -14.90
N GLU A 65 -13.24 18.68 -13.75
CA GLU A 65 -13.75 19.63 -12.75
C GLU A 65 -13.20 21.06 -12.92
N ARG A 66 -12.45 21.31 -14.00
CA ARG A 66 -11.84 22.63 -14.27
C ARG A 66 -12.87 23.74 -14.39
N GLU A 67 -13.99 23.48 -15.08
CA GLU A 67 -15.05 24.46 -15.30
C GLU A 67 -15.95 24.62 -14.08
N THR A 68 -16.29 23.51 -13.43
CA THR A 68 -17.19 23.46 -12.26
C THR A 68 -16.52 23.98 -10.98
N ARG A 69 -15.18 23.99 -10.93
CA ARG A 69 -14.36 24.36 -9.77
C ARG A 69 -14.67 23.53 -8.51
N ARG A 70 -15.24 22.33 -8.66
CA ARG A 70 -15.58 21.45 -7.51
C ARG A 70 -14.36 20.78 -6.89
N LEU A 71 -13.24 20.68 -7.62
CA LEU A 71 -11.97 20.18 -7.13
C LEU A 71 -10.96 21.33 -7.03
N ARG A 72 -10.31 21.45 -5.87
CA ARG A 72 -9.17 22.36 -5.67
C ARG A 72 -8.03 21.60 -5.01
N LEU A 73 -6.92 21.47 -5.73
CA LEU A 73 -5.69 20.88 -5.21
C LEU A 73 -4.87 21.95 -4.49
N ILE A 74 -4.54 21.70 -3.23
CA ILE A 74 -3.70 22.58 -2.41
C ILE A 74 -2.45 21.80 -2.07
N ARG A 75 -1.30 22.27 -2.57
CA ARG A 75 0.01 21.65 -2.31
C ARG A 75 0.66 22.32 -1.10
N GLU A 76 0.10 22.05 0.07
CA GLU A 76 0.59 22.60 1.34
C GLU A 76 0.43 21.58 2.46
N GLU A 77 1.32 21.64 3.45
CA GLU A 77 1.21 20.83 4.65
C GLU A 77 0.10 21.36 5.57
N SER A 78 -0.77 20.46 6.03
CA SER A 78 -1.80 20.76 7.04
C SER A 78 -1.19 20.60 8.43
N LEU A 79 -1.04 21.71 9.16
CA LEU A 79 -0.43 21.72 10.49
C LEU A 79 -1.41 21.38 11.62
N SER A 80 -2.66 21.80 11.50
CA SER A 80 -3.69 21.54 12.51
C SER A 80 -5.09 21.59 11.93
N ILE A 81 -6.02 20.91 12.60
CA ILE A 81 -7.44 20.93 12.29
C ILE A 81 -8.18 21.29 13.58
N SER A 82 -8.99 22.34 13.52
CA SER A 82 -9.77 22.84 14.65
C SER A 82 -11.26 22.84 14.29
N PRO A 83 -12.13 22.18 15.08
CA PRO A 83 -13.58 22.32 14.92
C PRO A 83 -14.01 23.77 15.19
N THR A 84 -14.97 24.25 14.41
CA THR A 84 -15.62 25.56 14.60
C THR A 84 -17.11 25.38 14.83
N ALA A 85 -17.84 26.46 15.13
CA ALA A 85 -19.29 26.39 15.33
C ALA A 85 -20.06 25.90 14.09
N SER A 86 -19.49 26.04 12.89
CA SER A 86 -20.15 25.73 11.61
C SER A 86 -19.39 24.74 10.72
N GLY A 87 -18.32 24.13 11.23
CA GLY A 87 -17.52 23.18 10.46
C GLY A 87 -16.13 22.97 11.06
N VAL A 88 -15.12 23.08 10.20
CA VAL A 88 -13.72 22.84 10.53
C VAL A 88 -12.83 23.88 9.85
N GLU A 89 -11.78 24.28 10.55
CA GLU A 89 -10.70 25.10 10.02
C GLU A 89 -9.42 24.28 9.97
N VAL A 90 -8.77 24.27 8.82
CA VAL A 90 -7.48 23.61 8.59
C VAL A 90 -6.41 24.67 8.41
N ALA A 91 -5.42 24.71 9.31
CA ALA A 91 -4.29 25.62 9.22
C ALA A 91 -3.18 25.01 8.36
N LEU A 92 -2.65 25.78 7.42
CA LEU A 92 -1.61 25.35 6.47
C LEU A 92 -0.24 25.95 6.83
N ALA A 93 0.83 25.27 6.43
CA ALA A 93 2.21 25.68 6.74
C ALA A 93 2.60 27.04 6.16
N ASN A 94 1.98 27.45 5.05
CA ASN A 94 2.18 28.78 4.47
C ASN A 94 1.44 29.92 5.22
N GLY A 95 0.82 29.63 6.36
CA GLY A 95 0.10 30.60 7.20
C GLY A 95 -1.34 30.88 6.76
N THR A 96 -1.82 30.24 5.69
CA THR A 96 -3.24 30.34 5.27
C THR A 96 -4.11 29.30 5.97
N SER A 97 -5.43 29.46 5.89
CA SER A 97 -6.38 28.46 6.39
C SER A 97 -7.47 28.12 5.37
N VAL A 98 -8.02 26.91 5.49
CA VAL A 98 -9.14 26.43 4.70
C VAL A 98 -10.30 26.11 5.64
N VAL A 99 -11.44 26.74 5.40
CA VAL A 99 -12.68 26.48 6.12
C VAL A 99 -13.58 25.58 5.29
N ALA A 100 -14.12 24.53 5.92
CA ALA A 100 -15.03 23.58 5.30
C ALA A 100 -16.12 23.12 6.28
N HIS A 101 -17.21 22.56 5.78
CA HIS A 101 -18.25 21.97 6.64
C HIS A 101 -17.80 20.63 7.25
N LEU A 102 -16.94 19.89 6.56
CA LEU A 102 -16.41 18.58 6.96
C LEU A 102 -14.95 18.45 6.55
N ALA A 103 -14.17 17.69 7.31
CA ALA A 103 -12.82 17.26 6.94
C ALA A 103 -12.71 15.73 7.07
N VAL A 104 -11.99 15.13 6.12
CA VAL A 104 -11.63 13.71 6.14
C VAL A 104 -10.12 13.61 6.25
N LEU A 105 -9.63 12.85 7.23
CA LEU A 105 -8.20 12.58 7.39
C LEU A 105 -7.80 11.37 6.54
N ALA A 106 -6.99 11.62 5.52
CA ALA A 106 -6.43 10.61 4.62
C ALA A 106 -4.90 10.72 4.55
N THR A 107 -4.23 10.83 5.71
CA THR A 107 -2.79 11.10 5.86
C THR A 107 -1.89 9.88 5.62
N GLY A 108 -2.48 8.72 5.30
CA GLY A 108 -1.72 7.47 5.18
C GLY A 108 -1.28 6.90 6.52
N HIS A 109 -0.31 5.99 6.50
CA HIS A 109 0.28 5.42 7.70
C HIS A 109 1.41 6.31 8.21
N ASP A 110 1.42 6.58 9.51
CA ASP A 110 2.47 7.36 10.17
C ASP A 110 3.83 6.66 10.02
N GLU A 111 4.76 7.31 9.32
CA GLU A 111 6.10 6.78 9.13
C GLU A 111 6.94 7.13 10.36
N GLN A 112 6.97 6.22 11.34
CA GLN A 112 7.86 6.42 12.49
C GLN A 112 9.31 6.58 12.00
N PRO A 113 10.00 7.65 12.40
CA PRO A 113 11.38 7.87 12.01
C PRO A 113 12.24 6.70 12.50
N ALA A 114 13.25 6.35 11.69
CA ALA A 114 14.21 5.35 12.09
C ALA A 114 14.87 5.78 13.41
N GLN A 115 14.87 4.90 14.41
CA GLN A 115 15.43 5.20 15.73
C GLN A 115 16.95 4.99 15.73
N GLY A 116 17.68 5.91 16.36
CA GLY A 116 19.13 5.82 16.53
C GLY A 116 19.90 6.03 15.22
N HIS A 117 20.85 5.13 14.92
CA HIS A 117 21.70 5.20 13.73
C HIS A 117 21.12 4.47 12.51
N ALA A 118 19.87 3.99 12.59
CA ALA A 118 19.24 3.32 11.46
C ALA A 118 18.81 4.35 10.41
N ILE A 119 19.01 4.02 9.13
CA ILE A 119 18.57 4.83 8.00
C ILE A 119 17.43 4.10 7.31
N ARG A 120 16.32 4.81 7.07
CA ARG A 120 15.21 4.28 6.26
C ARG A 120 15.59 4.36 4.80
N MET A 121 15.51 3.23 4.10
CA MET A 121 15.79 3.22 2.66
C MET A 121 14.76 4.05 1.89
N GLY A 122 15.23 4.86 0.94
CA GLY A 122 14.44 5.84 0.20
C GLY A 122 14.12 7.13 0.95
N SER A 123 14.61 7.32 2.18
CA SER A 123 14.54 8.61 2.88
C SER A 123 15.63 9.57 2.41
N GLU A 124 15.56 10.85 2.79
CA GLU A 124 16.60 11.83 2.46
C GLU A 124 17.99 11.47 3.04
N ALA A 125 18.02 10.70 4.12
CA ALA A 125 19.25 10.20 4.73
C ALA A 125 19.83 8.96 4.01
N ASP A 126 19.10 8.36 3.05
CA ASP A 126 19.56 7.23 2.25
C ASP A 126 20.48 7.69 1.12
N THR A 127 21.76 7.84 1.45
CA THR A 127 22.81 8.23 0.50
C THR A 127 23.50 7.03 -0.13
N ALA A 128 24.34 7.28 -1.14
CA ALA A 128 25.19 6.25 -1.71
C ALA A 128 26.05 5.57 -0.62
N LEU A 129 26.08 4.25 -0.64
CA LEU A 129 26.87 3.42 0.27
C LEU A 129 28.09 2.88 -0.49
N ASP A 130 29.17 2.61 0.23
CA ASP A 130 30.29 1.84 -0.31
C ASP A 130 29.76 0.45 -0.76
N PRO A 131 29.94 0.07 -2.05
CA PRO A 131 29.48 -1.21 -2.56
C PRO A 131 29.97 -2.42 -1.77
N ASP A 132 31.11 -2.35 -1.11
CA ASP A 132 31.70 -3.49 -0.40
C ASP A 132 31.49 -3.42 1.12
N SER A 133 30.81 -2.37 1.62
CA SER A 133 30.52 -2.22 3.04
C SER A 133 29.55 -3.29 3.58
N ARG A 134 29.64 -3.61 4.86
CA ARG A 134 28.65 -4.50 5.50
C ARG A 134 27.39 -3.71 5.86
N ILE A 135 26.22 -4.21 5.49
CA ILE A 135 24.93 -3.59 5.77
C ILE A 135 24.13 -4.47 6.73
N VAL A 136 23.50 -3.84 7.72
CA VAL A 136 22.53 -4.49 8.61
C VAL A 136 21.13 -3.97 8.28
N VAL A 137 20.21 -4.87 7.94
CA VAL A 137 18.79 -4.55 7.75
C VAL A 137 18.00 -4.96 8.97
N LEU A 138 17.26 -4.02 9.56
CA LEU A 138 16.43 -4.25 10.72
C LEU A 138 15.02 -4.67 10.30
N GLY A 139 14.64 -5.90 10.63
CA GLY A 139 13.38 -6.53 10.23
C GLY A 139 13.52 -7.37 8.96
N THR A 140 12.61 -8.33 8.83
CA THR A 140 12.54 -9.28 7.70
C THR A 140 11.15 -9.26 7.06
N GLY A 141 10.48 -8.11 7.05
CA GLY A 141 9.20 -7.91 6.36
C GLY A 141 9.39 -7.62 4.86
N LEU A 142 8.30 -7.30 4.16
CA LEU A 142 8.35 -6.96 2.72
C LEU A 142 9.26 -5.76 2.42
N SER A 143 9.34 -4.78 3.31
CA SER A 143 10.26 -3.64 3.17
C SER A 143 11.74 -4.05 3.20
N MET A 144 12.10 -5.18 3.82
CA MET A 144 13.47 -5.71 3.73
C MET A 144 13.77 -6.25 2.32
N VAL A 145 12.79 -6.87 1.66
CA VAL A 145 12.93 -7.33 0.28
C VAL A 145 13.12 -6.14 -0.66
N ASP A 146 12.31 -5.09 -0.50
CA ASP A 146 12.50 -3.82 -1.25
C ASP A 146 13.89 -3.23 -0.99
N ALA A 147 14.36 -3.29 0.26
CA ALA A 147 15.67 -2.79 0.62
C ALA A 147 16.81 -3.59 -0.04
N PHE A 148 16.70 -4.92 -0.04
CA PHE A 148 17.64 -5.81 -0.70
C PHE A 148 17.69 -5.56 -2.22
N LEU A 149 16.54 -5.50 -2.88
CA LEU A 149 16.45 -5.25 -4.33
C LEU A 149 17.05 -3.89 -4.71
N SER A 150 16.87 -2.88 -3.84
CA SER A 150 17.48 -1.56 -4.03
C SER A 150 19.00 -1.60 -3.91
N LEU A 151 19.55 -2.35 -2.95
CA LEU A 151 21.00 -2.53 -2.79
C LEU A 151 21.61 -3.31 -3.95
N GLU A 152 20.95 -4.37 -4.40
CA GLU A 152 21.33 -5.14 -5.57
C GLU A 152 21.37 -4.25 -6.83
N GLN A 153 20.33 -3.43 -7.04
CA GLN A 153 20.32 -2.50 -8.17
C GLN A 153 21.45 -1.46 -8.10
N ARG A 154 21.81 -1.02 -6.88
CA ARG A 154 22.95 -0.11 -6.65
C ARG A 154 24.32 -0.80 -6.81
N GLY A 155 24.34 -2.11 -7.09
CA GLY A 155 25.57 -2.89 -7.29
C GLY A 155 26.32 -3.20 -6.01
N HIS A 156 25.63 -3.22 -4.87
CA HIS A 156 26.21 -3.62 -3.59
C HIS A 156 26.67 -5.07 -3.62
N ARG A 157 27.87 -5.32 -3.11
CA ARG A 157 28.58 -6.61 -3.09
C ARG A 157 29.00 -7.05 -1.68
N GLY A 158 28.95 -6.13 -0.71
CA GLY A 158 29.24 -6.43 0.69
C GLY A 158 28.17 -7.30 1.36
N ASP A 159 28.49 -7.80 2.55
CA ASP A 159 27.59 -8.65 3.33
C ASP A 159 26.32 -7.89 3.73
N ILE A 160 25.15 -8.48 3.45
CA ILE A 160 23.86 -7.97 3.92
C ILE A 160 23.34 -8.91 5.03
N ILE A 161 23.24 -8.39 6.26
CA ILE A 161 22.77 -9.13 7.43
C ILE A 161 21.38 -8.63 7.82
N ALA A 162 20.36 -9.48 7.74
CA ALA A 162 19.02 -9.14 8.18
C ALA A 162 18.77 -9.63 9.62
N VAL A 163 18.31 -8.74 10.50
CA VAL A 163 18.00 -9.07 11.91
C VAL A 163 16.49 -9.09 12.10
N SER A 164 15.95 -10.20 12.59
CA SER A 164 14.51 -10.37 12.81
C SER A 164 14.20 -10.70 14.26
N ARG A 165 13.15 -10.07 14.81
CA ARG A 165 12.61 -10.45 16.13
C ARG A 165 12.00 -11.85 16.16
N ARG A 166 11.49 -12.33 15.02
CA ARG A 166 10.72 -13.58 14.93
C ARG A 166 11.37 -14.64 14.03
N GLY A 167 12.46 -14.31 13.35
CA GLY A 167 13.19 -15.24 12.47
C GLY A 167 12.44 -15.66 11.20
N LEU A 168 11.34 -14.97 10.85
CA LEU A 168 10.50 -15.32 9.70
C LEU A 168 10.80 -14.40 8.51
N LEU A 169 10.91 -14.98 7.32
CA LEU A 169 10.90 -14.26 6.05
C LEU A 169 9.47 -14.13 5.50
N PRO A 170 9.19 -13.16 4.62
CA PRO A 170 7.90 -13.08 3.95
C PRO A 170 7.66 -14.37 3.15
N SER A 171 6.46 -14.92 3.26
CA SER A 171 6.10 -16.10 2.47
C SER A 171 5.90 -15.71 1.01
N PRO A 172 6.40 -16.49 0.04
CA PRO A 172 6.11 -16.27 -1.36
C PRO A 172 4.61 -16.33 -1.65
N HIS A 173 4.15 -15.53 -2.61
CA HIS A 173 2.81 -15.70 -3.16
C HIS A 173 2.69 -17.06 -3.84
N ARG A 174 1.54 -17.71 -3.68
CA ARG A 174 1.20 -18.99 -4.33
C ARG A 174 -0.05 -18.79 -5.17
N LYS A 175 -0.12 -19.44 -6.33
CA LYS A 175 -1.40 -19.56 -7.05
C LYS A 175 -2.34 -20.40 -6.19
N GLY A 176 -3.44 -19.79 -5.75
CA GLY A 176 -4.48 -20.39 -4.94
C GLY A 176 -5.86 -20.12 -5.54
N ASN A 177 -6.89 -20.71 -4.94
CA ASN A 177 -8.29 -20.44 -5.27
C ASN A 177 -8.93 -19.82 -4.02
N PRO A 178 -8.92 -18.48 -3.90
CA PRO A 178 -9.52 -17.80 -2.76
C PRO A 178 -10.95 -18.27 -2.52
N ILE A 179 -11.31 -18.45 -1.25
CA ILE A 179 -12.69 -18.79 -0.91
C ILE A 179 -13.62 -17.62 -1.28
N LYS A 180 -14.91 -17.90 -1.49
CA LYS A 180 -15.89 -16.83 -1.65
C LYS A 180 -16.39 -16.41 -0.28
N LEU A 181 -16.20 -15.14 0.07
CA LEU A 181 -16.78 -14.51 1.25
C LEU A 181 -17.81 -13.48 0.79
N ASP A 182 -18.99 -13.50 1.39
CA ASP A 182 -19.97 -12.43 1.22
C ASP A 182 -19.67 -11.32 2.23
N VAL A 183 -19.75 -10.05 1.80
CA VAL A 183 -19.62 -8.88 2.68
C VAL A 183 -20.57 -9.00 3.87
N ALA A 184 -21.78 -9.53 3.64
CA ALA A 184 -22.80 -9.70 4.66
C ALA A 184 -22.38 -10.65 5.80
N ASP A 185 -21.46 -11.60 5.51
CA ASP A 185 -20.96 -12.57 6.48
C ASP A 185 -19.75 -12.04 7.26
N ILE A 186 -19.19 -10.90 6.86
CA ILE A 186 -18.05 -10.28 7.53
C ILE A 186 -18.57 -9.42 8.69
N PRO A 187 -18.10 -9.63 9.93
CA PRO A 187 -18.54 -8.87 11.09
C PRO A 187 -17.90 -7.46 11.13
N LEU A 188 -18.14 -6.66 10.09
CA LEU A 188 -17.69 -5.28 9.97
C LEU A 188 -18.35 -4.42 11.06
N GLY A 189 -17.59 -3.49 11.64
CA GLY A 189 -18.06 -2.62 12.73
C GLY A 189 -18.02 -3.26 14.13
N THR A 190 -17.55 -4.50 14.26
CA THR A 190 -17.32 -5.13 15.58
C THR A 190 -15.97 -4.70 16.19
N GLN A 191 -15.76 -5.07 17.46
CA GLN A 191 -14.45 -4.86 18.11
C GLN A 191 -13.36 -5.66 17.38
N LEU A 192 -12.16 -5.09 17.25
CA LEU A 192 -11.04 -5.72 16.56
C LEU A 192 -10.69 -7.11 17.13
N SER A 193 -10.78 -7.29 18.44
CA SER A 193 -10.55 -8.59 19.09
C SER A 193 -11.53 -9.66 18.63
N TYR A 194 -12.80 -9.29 18.46
CA TYR A 194 -13.85 -10.16 17.95
C TYR A 194 -13.61 -10.52 16.48
N PHE A 195 -13.38 -9.50 15.64
CA PHE A 195 -13.08 -9.70 14.23
C PHE A 195 -11.89 -10.65 14.03
N VAL A 196 -10.81 -10.45 14.79
CA VAL A 196 -9.62 -11.29 14.72
C VAL A 196 -9.90 -12.72 15.23
N GLY A 197 -10.75 -12.87 16.26
CA GLY A 197 -11.20 -14.17 16.73
C GLY A 197 -11.95 -14.95 15.64
N TRP A 198 -13.00 -14.33 15.11
CA TRP A 198 -13.80 -14.85 13.99
C TRP A 198 -12.92 -15.25 12.79
N PHE A 199 -11.98 -14.38 12.39
CA PHE A 199 -11.13 -14.65 11.24
C PHE A 199 -10.18 -15.83 11.46
N ARG A 200 -9.66 -16.02 12.68
CA ARG A 200 -8.84 -17.20 13.01
C ARG A 200 -9.66 -18.48 12.98
N ASP A 201 -10.90 -18.43 13.42
CA ASP A 201 -11.79 -19.60 13.42
C ASP A 201 -12.19 -19.97 11.99
N LEU A 202 -12.48 -18.99 11.15
CA LEU A 202 -12.69 -19.17 9.70
C LEU A 202 -11.50 -19.86 9.04
N ILE A 203 -10.26 -19.43 9.33
CA ILE A 203 -9.04 -20.09 8.83
C ILE A 203 -8.98 -21.55 9.29
N ARG A 204 -9.19 -21.81 10.59
CA ARG A 204 -9.11 -23.16 11.16
C ARG A 204 -10.16 -24.10 10.57
N GLU A 205 -11.37 -23.62 10.34
CA GLU A 205 -12.46 -24.39 9.74
C GLU A 205 -12.14 -24.79 8.29
N ASN A 206 -11.67 -23.83 7.50
CA ASN A 206 -11.26 -24.08 6.11
C ASN A 206 -10.05 -25.01 6.03
N GLN A 207 -9.09 -24.89 6.94
CA GLN A 207 -7.96 -25.81 7.03
C GLN A 207 -8.39 -27.26 7.33
N LYS A 208 -9.42 -27.46 8.16
CA LYS A 208 -9.99 -28.81 8.38
C LYS A 208 -10.61 -29.39 7.11
N ALA A 209 -11.12 -28.54 6.22
CA ALA A 209 -11.63 -28.91 4.91
C ALA A 209 -10.54 -29.06 3.82
N GLY A 210 -9.26 -28.93 4.19
CA GLY A 210 -8.11 -29.07 3.28
C GLY A 210 -7.79 -27.81 2.48
N VAL A 211 -8.41 -26.67 2.79
CA VAL A 211 -8.14 -25.37 2.14
C VAL A 211 -6.92 -24.71 2.79
N ASP A 212 -6.02 -24.14 1.99
CA ASP A 212 -4.85 -23.43 2.51
C ASP A 212 -5.31 -22.13 3.18
N TRP A 213 -4.67 -21.74 4.29
CA TRP A 213 -5.04 -20.51 5.00
C TRP A 213 -4.87 -19.27 4.12
N ARG A 214 -3.97 -19.30 3.13
CA ARG A 214 -3.77 -18.20 2.17
C ARG A 214 -5.00 -17.95 1.33
N ASP A 215 -5.74 -18.99 0.94
CA ASP A 215 -6.98 -18.85 0.16
C ASP A 215 -8.07 -18.15 0.98
N VAL A 216 -8.04 -18.27 2.31
CA VAL A 216 -8.94 -17.56 3.24
C VAL A 216 -8.52 -16.10 3.40
N VAL A 217 -7.22 -15.83 3.45
CA VAL A 217 -6.68 -14.47 3.56
C VAL A 217 -6.89 -13.67 2.28
N ASP A 218 -6.62 -14.28 1.13
CA ASP A 218 -6.81 -13.64 -0.17
C ASP A 218 -8.30 -13.36 -0.46
N ALA A 219 -9.22 -14.16 0.11
CA ALA A 219 -10.65 -13.91 0.03
C ALA A 219 -11.06 -12.61 0.72
N GLY A 220 -10.48 -12.29 1.88
CA GLY A 220 -10.76 -11.03 2.58
C GLY A 220 -10.20 -9.79 1.90
N LEU A 221 -9.28 -9.94 0.94
CA LEU A 221 -8.76 -8.85 0.11
C LEU A 221 -9.61 -8.60 -1.16
N LEU A 222 -10.52 -9.53 -1.49
CA LEU A 222 -11.39 -9.48 -2.67
C LEU A 222 -12.81 -8.96 -2.35
N VAL A 223 -13.07 -8.61 -1.09
CA VAL A 223 -14.36 -8.12 -0.57
C VAL A 223 -14.29 -6.63 -0.28
#